data_AF-A0A6G4X0K8-F1
#
_entry.id   AF-A0A6G4X0K8-F1
#
_cell.length_a   1.000
_cell.length_b   1.000
_cell.length_c   1.000
_cell.angle_alpha   90.00
_cell.angle_beta   90.00
_cell.angle_gamma   90.00
#
_symmetry.space_group_name_H-M   'P 1'
#
loop_
_entity.id
_entity.type
_entity.pdbx_description
1 polymer ?
#
loop_
_entity_poly.entity_id
_entity_poly.type
_entity_poly.pdbx_seq_one_letter_code
_entity_poly.pdbx_strand_id
1 'polypeptide(L)'
;MASPAQTGEAERLRQENAQLHRALDSRAVIDQARGMIMALAPCSSGAAWHVLVDVSQHANVKLRDVAHAMVSAGAGQPMPPELQDHLRRAFLRRRSAR
;
A
#
# COMPACT_ATOMS: atom_id res chain seq x y z
N MET A 1 5.68 -3.51 43.01
CA MET A 1 5.64 -4.50 41.92
C MET A 1 4.26 -4.44 41.30
N ALA A 2 4.12 -4.26 39.99
CA ALA A 2 2.81 -4.18 39.34
C ALA A 2 2.07 -5.53 39.46
N SER A 3 0.76 -5.50 39.72
CA SER A 3 -0.07 -6.71 39.86
C SER A 3 -0.18 -7.45 38.51
N PRO A 4 -0.32 -8.79 38.50
CA PRO A 4 -0.49 -9.58 37.27
C PRO A 4 -1.62 -9.10 36.34
N ALA A 5 -2.69 -8.54 36.92
CA ALA A 5 -3.79 -7.94 36.17
C ALA A 5 -3.37 -6.66 35.42
N GLN A 6 -2.53 -5.82 36.05
CA GLN A 6 -1.99 -4.59 35.42
C GLN A 6 -1.01 -4.90 34.29
N THR A 7 -0.26 -6.01 34.38
CA THR A 7 0.63 -6.45 33.30
C THR A 7 -0.13 -6.98 32.08
N GLY A 8 -1.26 -7.68 32.28
CA GLY A 8 -2.08 -8.18 31.18
C GLY A 8 -2.79 -7.07 30.40
N GLU A 9 -3.33 -6.07 31.10
CA GLU A 9 -3.95 -4.90 30.48
C GLU A 9 -2.93 -4.05 29.72
N ALA A 10 -1.75 -3.82 30.30
CA ALA A 10 -0.66 -3.11 29.63
C ALA A 10 -0.21 -3.81 28.34
N GLU A 11 -0.14 -5.14 28.33
CA GLU A 11 0.23 -5.89 27.12
C GLU A 11 -0.85 -5.81 26.03
N ARG A 12 -2.14 -5.92 26.41
CA ARG A 12 -3.25 -5.75 25.46
C ARG A 12 -3.22 -4.36 24.80
N LEU A 13 -3.03 -3.31 25.59
CA LEU A 13 -2.96 -1.94 25.08
C LEU A 13 -1.76 -1.74 24.14
N ARG A 14 -0.59 -2.33 24.43
CA ARG A 14 0.56 -2.29 23.52
C ARG A 14 0.27 -2.98 22.20
N GLN A 15 -0.38 -4.14 22.23
CA GLN A 15 -0.75 -4.89 21.03
C GLN A 15 -1.76 -4.11 20.18
N GLU A 16 -2.75 -3.50 20.80
CA GLU A 16 -3.74 -2.65 20.13
C GLU A 16 -3.09 -1.41 19.51
N ASN A 17 -2.21 -0.73 20.25
CA ASN A 17 -1.46 0.42 19.76
C ASN A 17 -0.58 0.05 18.56
N ALA A 18 0.09 -1.10 18.61
CA ALA A 18 0.88 -1.62 17.48
C ALA A 18 0.03 -1.96 16.25
N GLN A 19 -1.20 -2.47 16.44
CA GLN A 19 -2.13 -2.72 15.33
C GLN A 19 -2.60 -1.42 14.69
N LEU A 20 -2.93 -0.41 15.49
CA LEU A 20 -3.33 0.91 15.01
C LEU A 20 -2.20 1.61 14.25
N HIS A 21 -0.97 1.59 14.78
CA HIS A 21 0.19 2.13 14.07
C HIS A 21 0.40 1.46 12.72
N ARG A 22 0.35 0.11 12.66
CA ARG A 22 0.45 -0.61 11.39
C ARG A 22 -0.65 -0.22 10.39
N ALA A 23 -1.87 0.03 10.87
CA ALA A 23 -2.97 0.47 10.02
C ALA A 23 -2.74 1.90 9.48
N LEU A 24 -2.24 2.81 10.31
CA LEU A 24 -1.89 4.18 9.93
C LEU A 24 -0.75 4.20 8.90
N ASP A 25 0.32 3.45 9.14
CA ASP A 25 1.47 3.36 8.23
C ASP A 25 1.04 2.79 6.88
N SER A 26 0.20 1.74 6.88
CA SER A 26 -0.34 1.16 5.67
C SER A 26 -1.18 2.18 4.88
N ARG A 27 -1.98 3.00 5.56
CA ARG A 27 -2.78 4.03 4.88
C ARG A 27 -1.91 5.13 4.29
N ALA A 28 -0.89 5.59 5.02
CA ALA A 28 0.02 6.63 4.57
C ALA A 28 0.78 6.22 3.30
N VAL A 29 1.34 5.00 3.26
CA VAL A 29 2.08 4.53 2.08
C VAL A 29 1.17 4.31 0.87
N ILE A 30 -0.06 3.83 1.09
CA ILE A 30 -1.05 3.64 0.03
C ILE A 30 -1.46 4.98 -0.59
N ASP A 31 -1.67 6.01 0.23
CA ASP A 31 -2.02 7.34 -0.27
C ASP A 31 -0.86 8.01 -1.01
N GLN A 32 0.39 7.79 -0.60
CA GLN A 32 1.58 8.21 -1.36
C GLN A 32 1.64 7.53 -2.73
N ALA A 33 1.52 6.21 -2.78
CA ALA A 33 1.54 5.46 -4.05
C ALA A 33 0.42 5.91 -4.98
N ARG A 34 -0.78 6.20 -4.44
CA ARG A 34 -1.90 6.75 -5.20
C ARG A 34 -1.56 8.11 -5.81
N GLY A 35 -0.95 9.01 -5.03
CA GLY A 35 -0.48 10.31 -5.52
C GLY A 35 0.57 10.19 -6.62
N MET A 36 1.51 9.24 -6.48
CA MET A 36 2.51 8.95 -7.52
C MET A 36 1.88 8.47 -8.82
N ILE A 37 0.86 7.59 -8.76
CA ILE A 37 0.11 7.17 -9.96
C ILE A 37 -0.55 8.37 -10.63
N MET A 38 -1.17 9.26 -9.86
CA MET A 38 -1.81 10.46 -10.39
C MET A 38 -0.81 11.38 -11.10
N ALA A 39 0.40 11.51 -10.55
CA ALA A 39 1.47 12.32 -11.14
C ALA A 39 2.04 11.70 -12.43
N LEU A 40 2.25 10.38 -12.45
CA LEU A 40 2.82 9.66 -13.60
C LEU A 40 1.80 9.46 -14.74
N ALA A 41 0.52 9.33 -14.40
CA ALA A 41 -0.56 9.12 -15.35
C ALA A 41 -1.78 9.96 -14.94
N PRO A 42 -1.93 11.19 -15.46
CA PRO A 42 -2.98 12.12 -15.04
C PRO A 42 -4.37 11.47 -14.96
N CYS A 43 -4.87 11.34 -13.73
CA CYS A 43 -6.12 10.70 -13.42
C CYS A 43 -6.71 11.10 -12.08
N SER A 44 -7.99 10.76 -11.86
CA SER A 44 -8.64 10.95 -10.57
C SER A 44 -8.06 10.01 -9.52
N SER A 45 -8.16 10.43 -8.25
CA SER A 45 -7.75 9.62 -7.09
C SER A 45 -8.45 8.26 -7.04
N GLY A 46 -9.75 8.19 -7.36
CA GLY A 46 -10.48 6.92 -7.44
C GLY A 46 -9.93 5.99 -8.51
N ALA A 47 -9.52 6.53 -9.66
CA ALA A 47 -8.97 5.71 -10.71
C ALA A 47 -7.54 5.24 -10.40
N ALA A 48 -6.73 6.05 -9.73
CA ALA A 48 -5.43 5.63 -9.20
C ALA A 48 -5.57 4.52 -8.14
N TRP A 49 -6.58 4.61 -7.27
CA TRP A 49 -6.93 3.54 -6.34
C TRP A 49 -7.25 2.22 -7.05
N HIS A 50 -8.08 2.28 -8.09
CA HIS A 50 -8.41 1.08 -8.87
C HIS A 50 -7.18 0.44 -9.52
N VAL A 51 -6.18 1.23 -9.96
CA VAL A 51 -4.92 0.68 -10.47
C VAL A 51 -4.17 -0.09 -9.39
N LEU A 52 -4.04 0.44 -8.17
CA LEU A 52 -3.37 -0.27 -7.07
C LEU A 52 -4.09 -1.58 -6.71
N VAL A 53 -5.42 -1.55 -6.66
CA VAL A 53 -6.25 -2.74 -6.38
C VAL A 53 -6.09 -3.79 -7.49
N ASP A 54 -6.15 -3.35 -8.75
CA ASP A 54 -6.01 -4.21 -9.93
C ASP A 54 -4.65 -4.95 -9.92
N VAL A 55 -3.57 -4.22 -9.63
CA VAL A 55 -2.23 -4.81 -9.49
C VAL A 55 -2.15 -5.78 -8.31
N SER A 56 -2.66 -5.38 -7.14
CA SER A 56 -2.67 -6.22 -5.94
C SER A 56 -3.37 -7.56 -6.19
N GLN A 57 -4.52 -7.52 -6.86
CA GLN A 57 -5.31 -8.71 -7.19
C GLN A 57 -4.60 -9.61 -8.20
N HIS A 58 -4.09 -9.04 -9.31
CA HIS A 58 -3.45 -9.85 -10.35
C HIS A 58 -2.10 -10.42 -9.90
N ALA A 59 -1.34 -9.67 -9.11
CA ALA A 59 -0.07 -10.15 -8.55
C ALA A 59 -0.25 -11.06 -7.34
N ASN A 60 -1.47 -11.16 -6.76
CA ASN A 60 -1.73 -11.82 -5.49
C ASN A 60 -0.80 -11.33 -4.35
N VAL A 61 -0.58 -10.01 -4.30
CA VAL A 61 0.28 -9.33 -3.31
C VAL A 61 -0.57 -8.35 -2.52
N LYS A 62 -0.31 -8.21 -1.21
CA LYS A 62 -1.08 -7.27 -0.37
C LYS A 62 -0.92 -5.85 -0.91
N LEU A 63 -2.02 -5.10 -0.96
CA LEU A 63 -2.06 -3.72 -1.46
C LEU A 63 -0.98 -2.80 -0.84
N ARG A 64 -0.75 -2.92 0.46
CA ARG A 64 0.29 -2.13 1.16
C ARG A 64 1.70 -2.47 0.66
N ASP A 65 1.97 -3.72 0.31
CA ASP A 65 3.28 -4.16 -0.17
C ASP A 65 3.50 -3.68 -1.61
N VAL A 66 2.43 -3.65 -2.43
CA VAL A 66 2.43 -2.98 -3.75
C VAL A 66 2.75 -1.50 -3.61
N ALA A 67 2.08 -0.81 -2.68
CA ALA A 67 2.31 0.60 -2.42
C ALA A 67 3.74 0.87 -1.93
N HIS A 68 4.27 0.05 -1.01
CA HIS A 68 5.66 0.12 -0.57
C HIS A 68 6.64 -0.03 -1.74
N ALA A 69 6.48 -1.05 -2.57
CA ALA A 69 7.37 -1.25 -3.72
C ALA A 69 7.34 -0.06 -4.68
N MET A 70 6.16 0.56 -4.89
CA MET A 70 6.03 1.76 -5.71
C MET A 70 6.72 2.99 -5.11
N VAL A 71 6.53 3.25 -3.82
CA VAL A 71 7.19 4.35 -3.12
C VAL A 71 8.70 4.16 -3.08
N SER A 72 9.18 2.95 -2.77
CA SER A 72 10.60 2.59 -2.81
C SER A 72 11.20 2.76 -4.21
N ALA A 73 10.44 2.45 -5.27
CA ALA A 73 10.88 2.69 -6.64
C ALA A 73 11.04 4.18 -6.97
N GLY A 74 10.16 5.03 -6.45
CA GLY A 74 10.34 6.49 -6.52
C GLY A 74 11.61 6.97 -5.82
N ALA A 75 12.08 6.24 -4.81
CA ALA A 75 13.33 6.49 -4.09
C ALA A 75 14.56 5.79 -4.71
N GLY A 76 14.44 5.23 -5.92
CA GLY A 76 15.56 4.63 -6.66
C GLY A 76 15.82 3.15 -6.37
N GLN A 77 14.96 2.47 -5.60
CA GLN A 77 15.06 1.02 -5.42
C GLN A 77 14.41 0.29 -6.61
N PRO A 78 14.97 -0.84 -7.09
CA PRO A 78 14.32 -1.59 -8.15
C PRO A 78 13.00 -2.18 -7.64
N MET A 79 11.96 -2.07 -8.47
CA MET A 79 10.71 -2.76 -8.23
C MET A 79 10.85 -4.24 -8.62
N PRO A 80 10.22 -5.19 -7.90
CA PRO A 80 10.15 -6.58 -8.34
C PRO A 80 9.61 -6.68 -9.79
N PRO A 81 10.27 -7.43 -10.69
CA PRO A 81 9.89 -7.48 -12.11
C PRO A 81 8.44 -7.88 -12.35
N GLU A 82 7.93 -8.82 -11.55
CA GLU A 82 6.56 -9.30 -11.63
C GLU A 82 5.59 -8.15 -11.32
N LEU A 83 5.85 -7.39 -10.27
CA LEU A 83 5.01 -6.27 -9.88
C LEU A 83 5.06 -5.13 -10.91
N GLN A 84 6.23 -4.89 -11.49
CA GLN A 84 6.42 -3.92 -12.56
C GLN A 84 5.58 -4.28 -13.80
N ASP A 85 5.57 -5.56 -14.21
CA ASP A 85 4.74 -6.01 -15.34
C ASP A 85 3.24 -5.85 -15.04
N HIS A 86 2.80 -6.19 -13.82
CA HIS A 86 1.40 -5.98 -13.41
C HIS A 86 0.99 -4.51 -13.43
N LEU A 87 1.82 -3.59 -12.91
CA LEU A 87 1.57 -2.15 -12.99
C LEU A 87 1.47 -1.68 -14.44
N ARG A 88 2.41 -2.09 -15.30
CA ARG A 88 2.39 -1.75 -16.72
C ARG A 88 1.09 -2.22 -17.39
N ARG A 89 0.65 -3.44 -17.13
CA ARG A 89 -0.61 -4.00 -17.67
C ARG A 89 -1.83 -3.24 -17.13
N ALA A 90 -1.86 -2.89 -15.85
CA ALA A 90 -2.95 -2.11 -15.26
C ALA A 90 -3.09 -0.73 -15.94
N PHE A 91 -1.98 -0.06 -16.22
CA PHE A 91 -1.98 1.20 -16.97
C PHE A 91 -2.49 1.03 -18.41
N LEU A 92 -2.09 -0.04 -19.12
CA LEU A 92 -2.55 -0.30 -20.47
C LEU A 92 -4.05 -0.58 -20.54
N ARG A 93 -4.58 -1.45 -19.67
CA ARG A 93 -6.03 -1.73 -19.58
C ARG A 93 -6.85 -0.46 -19.41
N ARG A 94 -6.36 0.45 -18.57
CA ARG A 94 -7.05 1.71 -18.28
C ARG A 94 -7.01 2.71 -19.43
N ARG A 95 -5.96 2.70 -20.26
CA ARG A 95 -5.90 3.52 -21.47
C ARG A 95 -6.88 3.03 -22.53
N SER A 96 -7.12 1.73 -22.61
CA SER A 96 -8.08 1.13 -23.54
C SER A 96 -9.55 1.31 -23.13
N ALA A 97 -9.80 1.67 -21.86
CA ALA A 97 -11.15 1.87 -21.31
C ALA A 97 -11.58 3.35 -21.23
N ARG A 98 -10.79 4.28 -21.81
CA ARG A 98 -11.16 5.69 -22.01
C ARG A 98 -11.58 5.91 -23.45
#